data_AF-A0A8S2G9Z1-F1
#
_entry.id   AF-A0A8S2G9Z1-F1
#
_cell.length_a   1.000
_cell.length_b   1.000
_cell.length_c   1.000
_cell.angle_alpha   90.00
_cell.angle_beta   90.00
_cell.angle_gamma   90.00
#
_symmetry.space_group_name_H-M   'P 1'
#
loop_
_entity.id
_entity.type
_entity.pdbx_description
1 polymer ?
#
loop_
_entity_poly.entity_id
_entity_poly.type
_entity_poly.pdbx_seq_one_letter_code
_entity_poly.pdbx_strand_id
1 'polypeptide(L)'
;MLIIFIVFIFLFQQIFCLTYESCCSSDDIYSRNTTITTTLSCLKNDVLKLHSVNHYYGNGCSRSNCKRRSIKYYLMCNNLKMCKISIKCVYMDDQFCPGLKLKPNTLAEHISIDYDCISTEIEPPLIALNRHMTENSIALNYYKPVRSSSID
;
A
#
# COMPACT_ATOMS: atom_id res chain seq x y z
N MET A 1 -14.67 -15.72 -25.95
CA MET A 1 -14.08 -15.97 -24.61
C MET A 1 -12.81 -15.16 -24.33
N LEU A 2 -11.91 -14.96 -25.32
CA LEU A 2 -10.67 -14.20 -25.11
C LEU A 2 -10.88 -12.75 -24.64
N ILE A 3 -11.88 -12.06 -25.20
CA ILE A 3 -12.20 -10.67 -24.80
C ILE A 3 -12.70 -10.59 -23.36
N ILE A 4 -13.51 -11.56 -22.93
CA ILE A 4 -13.99 -11.63 -21.53
C ILE A 4 -12.81 -11.87 -20.60
N PHE A 5 -11.85 -12.73 -20.98
CA PHE A 5 -10.65 -13.00 -20.19
C PHE A 5 -9.73 -11.78 -20.09
N ILE A 6 -9.56 -11.02 -21.18
CA ILE A 6 -8.77 -9.78 -21.18
C ILE A 6 -9.45 -8.71 -20.32
N VAL A 7 -10.76 -8.51 -20.46
CA VAL A 7 -11.52 -7.57 -19.62
C VAL A 7 -11.48 -7.99 -18.15
N PHE A 8 -11.57 -9.29 -17.86
CA PHE A 8 -11.43 -9.82 -16.50
C PHE A 8 -10.03 -9.53 -15.95
N ILE A 9 -8.96 -9.79 -16.70
CA ILE A 9 -7.59 -9.45 -16.27
C ILE A 9 -7.44 -7.95 -16.00
N PHE A 10 -7.96 -7.08 -16.87
CA PHE A 10 -7.90 -5.62 -16.67
C PHE A 10 -8.71 -5.14 -15.46
N LEU A 11 -9.86 -5.77 -15.17
CA LEU A 11 -10.66 -5.46 -13.97
C LEU A 11 -9.96 -5.92 -12.68
N PHE A 12 -9.20 -7.01 -12.72
CA PHE A 12 -8.45 -7.52 -11.56
C PHE A 12 -7.10 -6.83 -11.35
N GLN A 13 -6.50 -6.23 -12.38
CA GLN A 13 -5.23 -5.49 -12.25
C GLN A 13 -5.35 -4.21 -11.41
N GLN A 14 -6.57 -3.70 -11.17
CA GLN A 14 -6.75 -2.36 -10.63
C GLN A 14 -6.94 -2.25 -9.10
N ILE A 15 -7.00 -3.33 -8.31
CA ILE A 15 -7.72 -3.22 -7.02
C ILE A 15 -7.01 -3.90 -5.84
N PHE A 16 -5.81 -3.44 -5.48
CA PHE A 16 -5.35 -3.56 -4.09
C PHE A 16 -4.85 -2.22 -3.58
N CYS A 17 -5.75 -1.23 -3.58
CA CYS A 17 -5.58 -0.06 -2.72
C CYS A 17 -5.83 -0.53 -1.28
N LEU A 18 -4.76 -0.67 -0.52
CA LEU A 18 -4.80 -1.05 0.88
C LEU A 18 -5.03 0.20 1.71
N THR A 19 -6.02 0.16 2.58
CA THR A 19 -6.26 1.23 3.55
C THR A 19 -5.85 0.74 4.93
N TYR A 20 -4.92 1.45 5.55
CA TYR A 20 -4.56 1.26 6.96
C TYR A 20 -5.22 2.35 7.81
N GLU A 21 -5.79 1.94 8.93
CA GLU A 21 -6.44 2.86 9.88
C GLU A 21 -6.02 2.59 11.30
N SER A 22 -5.84 3.67 12.04
CA SER A 22 -5.55 3.61 13.46
C SER A 22 -6.14 4.81 14.15
N CYS A 23 -6.60 4.60 15.38
CA CYS A 23 -7.15 5.66 16.20
C CYS A 23 -6.56 5.60 17.61
N CYS A 24 -6.31 6.79 18.14
CA CYS A 24 -6.08 7.03 19.55
C CYS A 24 -7.20 7.94 20.06
N SER A 25 -7.87 7.54 21.15
CA SER A 25 -8.88 8.35 21.84
C SER A 25 -8.73 8.14 23.34
N SER A 26 -8.54 9.22 24.09
CA SER A 26 -8.45 9.18 25.55
C SER A 26 -9.13 10.40 26.17
N ASP A 27 -9.92 10.14 27.20
CA ASP A 27 -10.49 11.16 28.08
C ASP A 27 -9.48 11.61 29.17
N ASP A 28 -8.32 10.95 29.27
CA ASP A 28 -7.28 11.27 30.23
C ASP A 28 -6.16 12.09 29.58
N ILE A 29 -6.02 13.36 30.00
CA ILE A 29 -4.98 14.29 29.52
C ILE A 29 -3.57 13.78 29.88
N TYR A 30 -3.42 13.00 30.95
CA TYR A 30 -2.12 12.43 31.35
C TYR A 30 -1.64 11.34 30.37
N SER A 31 -2.54 10.79 29.56
CA SER A 31 -2.22 9.86 28.47
C SER A 31 -1.64 10.52 27.21
N ARG A 32 -1.24 11.80 27.27
CA ARG A 32 -0.67 12.58 26.14
C ARG A 32 0.54 11.94 25.47
N ASN A 33 1.22 11.00 26.13
CA ASN A 33 2.39 10.31 25.58
C ASN A 33 2.07 8.97 24.90
N THR A 34 0.80 8.55 24.87
CA THR A 34 0.42 7.31 24.20
C THR A 34 0.62 7.45 22.70
N THR A 35 1.59 6.70 22.20
CA THR A 35 1.94 6.62 20.78
C THR A 35 1.70 5.20 20.32
N ILE A 36 0.80 5.01 19.36
CA ILE A 36 0.54 3.70 18.77
C ILE A 36 1.41 3.62 17.52
N THR A 37 2.27 2.61 17.44
CA THR A 37 3.16 2.41 16.29
C THR A 37 2.79 1.10 15.60
N THR A 38 2.69 1.13 14.28
CA THR A 38 2.44 -0.04 13.44
C THR A 38 3.37 0.00 12.24
N THR A 39 3.68 -1.18 11.69
CA THR A 39 4.52 -1.29 10.49
C THR A 39 3.63 -1.63 9.30
N LEU A 40 3.67 -0.78 8.27
CA LEU A 40 3.17 -1.13 6.94
C LEU A 40 4.23 -1.95 6.22
N SER A 41 3.84 -3.02 5.56
CA SER A 41 4.76 -3.89 4.82
C SER A 41 4.11 -4.48 3.58
N CYS A 42 4.93 -4.67 2.55
CA CYS A 42 4.57 -5.39 1.34
C CYS A 42 5.22 -6.77 1.30
N LEU A 43 4.57 -7.71 0.61
CA LEU A 43 5.11 -9.06 0.39
C LEU A 43 6.20 -9.03 -0.71
N LYS A 44 7.03 -10.08 -0.77
CA LYS A 44 8.02 -10.33 -1.84
C LYS A 44 8.99 -9.15 -2.11
N ASN A 45 9.12 -8.72 -3.37
CA ASN A 45 9.98 -7.67 -3.91
C ASN A 45 9.21 -6.36 -4.17
N ASP A 46 8.00 -6.24 -3.59
CA ASP A 46 7.17 -5.07 -3.79
C ASP A 46 7.51 -3.98 -2.78
N VAL A 47 7.29 -2.74 -3.16
CA VAL A 47 7.53 -1.55 -2.33
C VAL A 47 6.24 -0.77 -2.10
N LEU A 48 6.20 -0.06 -0.98
CA LEU A 48 5.09 0.78 -0.59
C LEU A 48 4.98 1.99 -1.51
N LYS A 49 3.78 2.26 -1.99
CA LYS A 49 3.41 3.48 -2.68
C LYS A 49 2.23 4.13 -1.96
N LEU A 50 2.47 5.19 -1.22
CA LEU A 50 1.44 5.92 -0.50
C LEU A 50 0.73 6.90 -1.43
N HIS A 51 -0.59 6.83 -1.45
CA HIS A 51 -1.46 7.76 -2.19
C HIS A 51 -1.94 8.90 -1.32
N SER A 52 -2.29 8.59 -0.08
CA SER A 52 -3.00 9.51 0.79
C SER A 52 -2.70 9.20 2.25
N VAL A 53 -2.47 10.26 3.03
CA VAL A 53 -2.33 10.19 4.49
C VAL A 53 -3.23 11.27 5.07
N ASN A 54 -4.31 10.84 5.67
CA ASN A 54 -5.34 11.71 6.22
C ASN A 54 -5.36 11.57 7.73
N HIS A 55 -5.24 12.70 8.43
CA HIS A 55 -5.46 12.76 9.86
C HIS A 55 -6.83 13.40 10.09
N TYR A 56 -7.56 12.86 11.06
CA TYR A 56 -8.86 13.33 11.48
C TYR A 56 -8.78 13.66 12.96
N TYR A 57 -9.27 14.85 13.29
CA TYR A 57 -9.18 15.45 14.62
C TYR A 57 -10.57 15.83 15.09
N GLY A 58 -10.98 15.34 16.26
CA GLY A 58 -12.21 15.77 16.92
C GLY A 58 -12.62 14.82 18.04
N ASN A 59 -13.92 14.69 18.29
CA ASN A 59 -14.41 13.84 19.38
C ASN A 59 -14.21 12.36 19.02
N GLY A 60 -13.16 11.75 19.56
CA GLY A 60 -12.83 10.33 19.40
C GLY A 60 -12.38 9.94 17.97
N CYS A 61 -12.69 8.70 17.58
CA CYS A 61 -12.18 8.06 16.35
C CYS A 61 -12.97 8.35 15.07
N SER A 62 -13.91 9.29 15.07
CA SER A 62 -14.76 9.49 13.90
C SER A 62 -14.04 10.19 12.76
N ARG A 63 -14.22 9.71 11.51
CA ARG A 63 -13.77 10.39 10.28
C ARG A 63 -14.62 11.61 9.92
N SER A 64 -15.78 11.79 10.56
CA SER A 64 -16.63 12.99 10.40
C SER A 64 -16.04 14.23 11.09
N ASN A 65 -14.96 14.04 11.84
CA ASN A 65 -14.26 15.08 12.56
C ASN A 65 -13.29 15.82 11.62
N CYS A 66 -12.78 16.99 12.02
CA CYS A 66 -12.12 17.86 11.06
C CYS A 66 -10.87 17.21 10.45
N LYS A 67 -10.90 17.14 9.12
CA LYS A 67 -9.89 16.45 8.32
C LYS A 67 -8.72 17.38 8.09
N ARG A 68 -7.54 16.93 8.45
CA ARG A 68 -6.27 17.54 8.08
C ARG A 68 -5.44 16.51 7.33
N ARG A 69 -5.26 16.74 6.03
CA ARG A 69 -4.31 15.93 5.24
C ARG A 69 -2.90 16.22 5.80
N SER A 70 -2.11 15.20 6.14
CA SER A 70 -0.84 15.44 6.83
C SER A 70 0.38 15.52 5.91
N ILE A 71 1.23 16.48 6.27
CA ILE A 71 2.65 16.36 6.62
C ILE A 71 3.46 15.37 5.77
N LYS A 72 4.39 15.93 4.99
CA LYS A 72 5.39 15.25 4.14
C LYS A 72 6.20 14.14 4.83
N TYR A 73 6.12 14.02 6.15
CA TYR A 73 6.82 13.03 6.96
C TYR A 73 6.61 11.61 6.41
N TYR A 74 5.37 11.18 6.19
CA TYR A 74 5.10 9.83 5.70
C TYR A 74 5.40 9.61 4.22
N LEU A 75 5.71 10.66 3.46
CA LEU A 75 6.13 10.50 2.06
C LEU A 75 7.47 9.75 1.95
N MET A 76 8.29 9.75 3.02
CA MET A 76 9.53 8.96 3.07
C MET A 76 9.27 7.45 3.07
N CYS A 77 8.04 7.01 3.34
CA CYS A 77 7.66 5.60 3.26
C CYS A 77 7.58 5.09 1.80
N ASN A 78 7.52 5.97 0.81
CA ASN A 78 7.48 5.56 -0.59
C ASN A 78 8.76 4.83 -0.99
N ASN A 79 8.61 3.79 -1.81
CA ASN A 79 9.69 2.93 -2.30
C ASN A 79 10.42 2.13 -1.22
N LEU A 80 9.88 2.10 0.01
CA LEU A 80 10.36 1.20 1.06
C LEU A 80 9.52 -0.07 1.08
N LYS A 81 10.14 -1.21 1.36
CA LYS A 81 9.42 -2.47 1.57
C LYS A 81 8.57 -2.46 2.85
N MET A 82 9.06 -1.74 3.87
CA MET A 82 8.41 -1.60 5.16
C MET A 82 8.56 -0.18 5.67
N CYS A 83 7.52 0.36 6.31
CA CYS A 83 7.57 1.68 6.95
C CYS A 83 6.83 1.68 8.29
N LYS A 84 7.41 2.32 9.30
CA LYS A 84 6.75 2.51 10.60
C LYS A 84 5.88 3.75 10.57
N ILE A 85 4.62 3.58 10.95
CA ILE A 85 3.62 4.62 11.10
C ILE A 85 3.32 4.77 12.59
N SER A 86 3.35 6.00 13.09
CA SER A 86 3.11 6.30 14.49
C SER A 86 2.02 7.34 14.64
N ILE A 87 0.95 7.01 15.33
CA ILE A 87 -0.12 7.93 15.68
C ILE A 87 0.03 8.32 17.15
N LYS A 88 -0.22 9.58 17.49
CA LYS A 88 -0.11 10.08 18.87
C LYS A 88 -1.45 10.66 19.29
N CYS A 89 -1.89 10.36 20.50
CA CYS A 89 -3.04 11.07 21.08
C CYS A 89 -2.70 12.56 21.23
N VAL A 90 -3.19 13.40 20.31
CA VAL A 90 -2.97 14.86 20.33
C VAL A 90 -4.10 15.54 21.11
N TYR A 91 -3.74 16.57 21.86
CA TYR A 91 -4.71 17.41 22.56
C TYR A 91 -5.52 18.22 21.57
N MET A 92 -6.83 18.06 21.63
CA MET A 92 -7.75 18.78 20.76
C MET A 92 -8.12 20.11 21.41
N ASP A 93 -7.89 21.20 20.68
CA ASP A 93 -8.40 22.53 21.03
C ASP A 93 -9.19 23.11 19.85
N ASP A 94 -9.95 24.17 20.12
CA ASP A 94 -10.78 24.84 19.12
C ASP A 94 -9.97 25.46 17.96
N GLN A 95 -8.64 25.60 18.11
CA GLN A 95 -7.76 26.09 17.05
C GLN A 95 -7.44 24.99 16.02
N PHE A 96 -7.37 23.73 16.44
CA PHE A 96 -7.14 22.60 15.52
C PHE A 96 -8.31 22.39 14.55
N CYS A 97 -9.54 22.60 15.01
CA CYS A 97 -10.76 22.37 14.25
C CYS A 97 -11.81 23.45 14.48
N PRO A 98 -11.65 24.64 13.88
CA PRO A 98 -12.60 25.74 14.04
C PRO A 98 -14.00 25.33 13.57
N GLY A 99 -15.00 25.52 14.44
CA GLY A 99 -16.41 25.22 14.14
C GLY A 99 -16.89 23.84 14.61
N LEU A 100 -16.00 22.97 15.10
CA LEU A 100 -16.41 21.74 15.79
C LEU A 100 -16.52 22.02 17.30
N LYS A 101 -17.64 21.67 17.94
CA LYS A 101 -17.73 21.68 19.41
C LYS A 101 -16.93 20.50 19.97
N LEU A 102 -15.67 20.74 20.29
CA LEU A 102 -14.79 19.75 20.87
C LEU A 102 -15.12 19.55 22.35
N LYS A 103 -15.09 18.31 22.81
CA LYS A 103 -15.17 18.03 24.25
C LYS A 103 -13.88 18.53 24.88
N PRO A 104 -13.96 19.45 25.87
CA PRO A 104 -12.76 19.97 26.50
C PRO A 104 -11.96 18.83 27.12
N ASN A 105 -10.64 18.97 27.11
CA ASN A 105 -9.73 18.02 27.77
C ASN A 105 -9.72 16.61 27.18
N THR A 106 -10.04 16.46 25.90
CA THR A 106 -9.94 15.18 25.21
C THR A 106 -8.70 15.11 24.33
N LEU A 107 -8.14 13.90 24.23
CA LEU A 107 -7.08 13.57 23.30
C LEU A 107 -7.64 12.64 22.23
N ALA A 108 -7.51 13.02 20.96
CA ALA A 108 -7.97 12.15 19.89
C ALA A 108 -7.22 12.40 18.57
N GLU A 109 -6.79 11.34 17.93
CA GLU A 109 -6.29 11.39 16.56
C GLU A 109 -6.72 10.11 15.85
N HIS A 110 -7.21 10.24 14.62
CA HIS A 110 -7.45 9.11 13.74
C HIS A 110 -6.66 9.32 12.45
N ILE A 111 -5.84 8.35 12.08
CA ILE A 111 -5.09 8.33 10.82
C ILE A 111 -5.69 7.30 9.86
N SER A 112 -5.79 7.66 8.59
CA SER A 112 -6.15 6.76 7.48
C SER A 112 -5.12 6.95 6.37
N ILE A 113 -4.50 5.84 5.97
CA ILE A 113 -3.43 5.79 4.98
C ILE A 113 -3.87 4.88 3.84
N ASP A 114 -3.93 5.42 2.63
CA ASP A 114 -4.15 4.66 1.42
C ASP A 114 -2.80 4.40 0.74
N TYR A 115 -2.50 3.13 0.48
CA TYR A 115 -1.24 2.72 -0.12
C TYR A 115 -1.39 1.46 -0.98
N ASP A 116 -0.47 1.30 -1.93
CA ASP A 116 -0.34 0.10 -2.75
C ASP A 116 1.02 -0.57 -2.48
N CYS A 117 1.08 -1.86 -2.84
CA CYS A 117 2.33 -2.58 -3.02
C CYS A 117 2.61 -2.67 -4.52
N ILE A 118 3.65 -1.96 -4.99
CA ILE A 118 4.04 -1.96 -6.39
C ILE A 118 5.29 -2.82 -6.59
N SER A 119 5.31 -3.62 -7.65
CA SER A 119 6.47 -4.44 -7.95
C SER A 119 7.63 -3.59 -8.46
N THR A 120 8.83 -3.85 -7.94
CA THR A 120 10.06 -3.19 -8.40
C THR A 120 10.76 -3.93 -9.53
N GLU A 121 10.28 -5.11 -9.90
CA GLU A 121 10.79 -5.87 -11.05
C GLU A 121 10.31 -5.23 -12.35
N ILE A 122 10.95 -4.13 -12.73
CA ILE A 122 11.12 -3.83 -14.15
C ILE A 122 12.24 -4.77 -14.59
N GLU A 123 11.89 -5.95 -15.09
CA GLU A 123 12.87 -6.84 -15.71
C GLU A 123 13.58 -6.01 -16.81
N PRO A 124 14.91 -5.80 -16.72
CA PRO A 124 15.59 -4.99 -17.71
C PRO A 124 15.41 -5.66 -19.08
N PRO A 125 15.16 -4.90 -20.16
CA PRO A 125 14.71 -5.44 -21.44
C PRO A 125 15.65 -6.51 -22.02
N LEU A 126 16.94 -6.45 -21.67
CA LEU A 126 17.95 -7.43 -22.07
C LEU A 126 17.77 -8.81 -21.40
N ILE A 127 17.28 -8.87 -20.17
CA ILE A 127 17.01 -10.14 -19.47
C ILE A 127 15.74 -10.78 -20.01
N ALA A 128 14.68 -9.98 -20.22
CA ALA A 128 13.44 -10.45 -20.86
C ALA A 128 13.69 -10.96 -22.29
N LEU A 129 14.54 -10.27 -23.07
CA LEU A 129 14.91 -10.70 -24.42
C LEU A 129 15.73 -12.01 -24.41
N ASN A 130 16.70 -12.14 -23.51
CA ASN A 130 17.49 -13.37 -23.37
C ASN A 130 16.64 -14.57 -22.95
N ARG A 131 15.66 -14.36 -22.07
CA ARG A 131 14.74 -15.42 -21.65
C ARG A 131 13.86 -15.90 -22.82
N HIS A 132 13.37 -14.97 -23.63
CA HIS A 132 12.58 -15.27 -24.83
C HIS A 132 13.40 -16.00 -25.91
N MET A 133 14.71 -15.70 -26.03
CA MET A 133 15.60 -16.44 -26.94
C MET A 133 15.93 -17.85 -26.43
N THR A 134 16.04 -18.03 -25.11
CA THR A 134 16.34 -19.34 -24.50
C THR A 134 15.13 -20.28 -24.56
N GLU A 135 13.91 -19.77 -24.39
CA GLU A 135 12.70 -20.57 -24.54
C GLU A 135 12.48 -21.02 -26.00
N ASN A 136 12.80 -20.16 -26.97
CA ASN A 136 12.77 -20.53 -28.39
C ASN A 136 13.85 -21.55 -28.78
N SER A 137 15.04 -21.50 -28.19
CA SER A 137 16.12 -22.46 -28.48
C SER A 137 15.85 -23.84 -27.88
N ILE A 138 15.14 -23.91 -26.74
CA ILE A 138 14.68 -25.18 -26.17
C ILE A 138 13.54 -25.77 -27.01
N ALA A 139 12.61 -24.95 -27.50
CA ALA A 139 11.52 -25.41 -28.38
C ALA A 139 12.03 -25.94 -29.74
N LEU A 140 13.09 -25.36 -30.29
CA LEU A 140 13.72 -25.83 -31.54
C LEU A 140 14.49 -27.15 -31.40
N ASN A 141 14.95 -27.50 -30.19
CA ASN A 141 15.63 -28.78 -29.94
C ASN A 141 14.65 -29.96 -29.75
N TYR A 142 13.36 -29.70 -29.55
CA TYR A 142 12.33 -30.74 -29.49
C TYR A 142 11.79 -31.17 -30.87
N TYR A 143 12.12 -30.44 -31.94
CA TYR A 143 11.80 -30.81 -33.32
C TYR A 143 13.01 -31.43 -34.04
N LYS A 144 13.59 -32.50 -33.48
CA LYS A 144 14.40 -33.43 -34.27
C LYS A 144 13.51 -34.59 -34.72
N PRO A 145 13.23 -34.76 -36.04
CA PRO A 145 12.49 -35.92 -36.50
C PRO A 145 13.29 -37.20 -36.24
N VAL A 146 12.65 -38.14 -35.56
CA VAL A 146 13.15 -39.52 -35.39
C VAL A 146 13.25 -40.13 -36.79
N ARG A 147 14.49 -40.36 -37.25
CA ARG A 147 14.76 -41.07 -38.50
C ARG A 147 14.40 -42.54 -38.27
N SER A 148 13.31 -43.00 -38.89
CA SER A 148 12.95 -44.41 -38.95
C SER A 148 14.04 -45.20 -39.66
N SER A 149 14.77 -46.05 -38.93
CA SER A 149 15.59 -47.10 -39.54
C SER A 149 14.69 -48.27 -39.89
N SER A 150 14.48 -48.47 -41.19
CA SER A 150 13.87 -49.66 -41.76
C SER A 150 14.74 -50.89 -41.52
N ILE A 151 14.04 -51.97 -41.20
CA ILE A 151 14.49 -53.36 -41.15
C ILE A 151 15.00 -53.77 -42.53
N ASP A 152 16.17 -54.41 -42.58
CA ASP A 152 16.50 -55.55 -43.45
C ASP A 152 17.54 -56.42 -42.72
#